data_AF-A0AAX4J454-F1
#
_entry.id   AF-A0AAX4J454-F1
#
_cell.length_a   1.000
_cell.length_b   1.000
_cell.length_c   1.000
_cell.angle_alpha   90.00
_cell.angle_beta   90.00
_cell.angle_gamma   90.00
#
_symmetry.space_group_name_H-M   'P 1'
#
loop_
_entity.id
_entity.type
_entity.pdbx_description
1 polymer ?
#
loop_
_entity_poly.entity_id
_entity_poly.type
_entity_poly.pdbx_seq_one_letter_code
_entity_poly.pdbx_strand_id
1 'polypeptide(L)'
;MTNQDMSHCTTIFRVSRPHRITRNRPTVSCSTCRARKLKCDRQQPCGACQKRGHEDLCRFETAPKQQLAISSSAAMIIKLESS
;
A
#
# COMPACT_ATOMS: atom_id res chain seq x y z
N MET A 1 0.15 -14.69 51.01
CA MET A 1 0.72 -14.38 49.69
C MET A 1 -0.02 -15.23 48.66
N THR A 2 -1.27 -14.85 48.33
CA THR A 2 -2.12 -15.64 47.42
C THR A 2 -1.82 -15.23 45.99
N ASN A 3 -1.47 -16.23 45.17
CA ASN A 3 -1.31 -16.12 43.72
C ASN A 3 -2.64 -15.68 43.11
N GLN A 4 -2.87 -14.37 43.10
CA GLN A 4 -4.01 -13.74 42.42
C GLN A 4 -3.69 -13.75 40.93
N ASP A 5 -4.04 -14.88 40.34
CA ASP A 5 -4.77 -14.98 39.08
C ASP A 5 -4.11 -14.30 37.87
N MET A 6 -3.44 -15.15 37.08
CA MET A 6 -3.01 -14.98 35.70
C MET A 6 -4.18 -14.57 34.78
N SER A 7 -4.80 -13.41 35.02
CA SER A 7 -6.00 -12.94 34.32
C SER A 7 -5.72 -12.00 33.14
N HIS A 8 -4.47 -11.90 32.68
CA HIS A 8 -4.12 -11.04 31.56
C HIS A 8 -3.15 -11.64 30.53
N CYS A 9 -2.96 -12.97 30.51
CA CYS A 9 -2.26 -13.60 29.39
C CYS A 9 -3.22 -13.84 28.21
N THR A 10 -3.54 -12.73 27.53
CA THR A 10 -3.71 -12.64 26.07
C THR A 10 -4.41 -13.81 25.39
N THR A 11 -5.74 -13.74 25.34
CA THR A 11 -6.63 -14.58 24.55
C THR A 11 -6.32 -14.49 23.04
N ILE A 12 -5.34 -15.27 22.58
CA ILE A 12 -5.27 -15.73 21.19
C ILE A 12 -6.06 -17.04 21.13
N PHE A 13 -7.38 -16.94 21.01
CA PHE A 13 -8.23 -17.97 20.43
C PHE A 13 -9.27 -17.24 19.57
N ARG A 14 -9.02 -17.22 18.26
CA ARG A 14 -9.85 -16.51 17.28
C ARG A 14 -11.09 -17.34 16.97
N VAL A 15 -12.10 -17.26 17.83
CA VAL A 15 -13.46 -17.61 17.43
C VAL A 15 -13.88 -16.58 16.38
N SER A 16 -14.25 -17.04 15.19
CA SER A 16 -14.67 -16.25 14.03
C SER A 16 -15.54 -15.05 14.43
N ARG A 17 -15.07 -13.83 14.15
CA ARG A 17 -15.81 -12.57 14.43
C ARG A 17 -16.27 -11.92 13.12
N PRO A 18 -17.47 -11.31 13.13
CA PRO A 18 -18.24 -10.97 11.93
C PRO A 18 -17.52 -9.89 11.12
N HIS A 19 -17.66 -9.98 9.80
CA HIS A 19 -17.18 -9.05 8.78
C HIS A 19 -15.90 -8.28 9.14
N ARG A 20 -14.75 -8.76 8.67
CA ARG A 20 -13.44 -8.12 8.86
C ARG A 20 -13.47 -6.72 8.23
N ILE A 21 -13.86 -5.71 8.99
CA ILE A 21 -13.76 -4.30 8.60
C ILE A 21 -12.26 -4.03 8.43
N THR A 22 -11.82 -4.04 7.18
CA THR A 22 -10.42 -3.83 6.83
C THR A 22 -10.17 -2.35 7.01
N ARG A 23 -9.62 -1.96 8.16
CA ARG A 23 -9.20 -0.58 8.38
C ARG A 23 -8.21 -0.23 7.28
N ASN A 24 -8.53 0.79 6.50
CA ASN A 24 -7.77 1.23 5.34
C ASN A 24 -6.46 1.93 5.77
N ARG A 25 -5.64 1.25 6.58
CA ARG A 25 -4.46 1.83 7.21
C ARG A 25 -3.49 2.26 6.10
N PRO A 26 -3.14 3.56 6.04
CA PRO A 26 -2.24 4.05 5.01
C PRO A 26 -0.90 3.32 5.11
N THR A 27 -0.39 2.90 3.96
CA THR A 27 0.92 2.27 3.91
C THR A 27 1.97 3.34 4.09
N VAL A 28 2.82 3.17 5.10
CA VAL A 28 3.83 4.19 5.43
C VAL A 28 5.24 3.77 4.98
N SER A 29 5.38 2.60 4.36
CA SER A 29 6.64 2.16 3.76
C SER A 29 6.76 2.66 2.33
N CYS A 30 7.97 3.07 1.95
CA CYS A 30 8.31 3.40 0.57
C CYS A 30 8.03 2.20 -0.39
N SER A 31 7.75 2.47 -1.67
CA SER A 31 7.42 1.45 -2.69
C SER A 31 8.54 0.40 -2.83
N THR A 32 9.79 0.85 -2.90
CA THR A 32 10.97 -0.02 -2.99
C THR A 32 11.16 -0.88 -1.73
N CYS A 33 10.90 -0.30 -0.56
CA CYS A 33 10.94 -1.00 0.73
C CYS A 33 9.85 -2.06 0.81
N ARG A 34 8.66 -1.74 0.30
CA ARG A 34 7.50 -2.63 0.24
C ARG A 34 7.77 -3.80 -0.70
N ALA A 35 8.28 -3.53 -1.90
CA ALA A 35 8.64 -4.54 -2.88
C ALA A 35 9.74 -5.49 -2.37
N ARG A 36 10.74 -4.96 -1.67
CA ARG A 36 11.85 -5.74 -1.10
C ARG A 36 11.56 -6.28 0.30
N LYS A 37 10.38 -6.02 0.86
CA LYS A 37 9.96 -6.41 2.23
C LYS A 37 10.96 -5.97 3.31
N LEU A 38 11.53 -4.77 3.16
CA LEU A 38 12.52 -4.19 4.08
C LEU A 38 11.88 -3.26 5.11
N LYS A 39 12.56 -3.06 6.24
CA LYS A 39 12.23 -1.99 7.19
C LYS A 39 12.44 -0.62 6.52
N CYS A 40 11.43 0.24 6.60
CA CYS A 40 11.48 1.61 6.07
C CYS A 40 11.52 2.61 7.21
N ASP A 41 12.51 3.51 7.19
CA ASP A 41 12.70 4.57 8.20
C ASP A 41 11.83 5.81 7.96
N ARG A 42 11.02 5.82 6.88
CA ARG A 42 10.02 6.86 6.56
C ARG A 42 10.58 8.28 6.38
N GLN A 43 11.88 8.40 6.16
CA GLN A 43 12.53 9.62 5.69
C GLN A 43 12.60 9.61 4.15
N GLN A 44 12.74 10.77 3.51
CA GLN A 44 12.89 10.90 2.06
C GLN A 44 14.24 11.56 1.74
N PRO A 45 15.20 10.85 1.13
CA PRO A 45 15.18 9.41 0.81
C PRO A 45 15.23 8.52 2.06
N CYS A 46 14.70 7.30 1.96
CA CYS A 46 14.72 6.36 3.09
C CYS A 46 16.15 5.88 3.36
N GLY A 47 16.54 5.69 4.63
CA GLY A 47 17.89 5.24 4.97
C GLY A 47 18.29 3.91 4.30
N ALA A 48 17.33 2.98 4.16
CA ALA A 48 17.55 1.72 3.42
C ALA A 48 17.75 1.92 1.90
N CYS A 49 17.20 2.99 1.33
CA CYS A 49 17.28 3.35 -0.07
C CYS A 49 18.63 4.02 -0.36
N GLN A 50 19.03 4.95 0.51
CA GLN A 50 20.31 5.63 0.48
C GLN A 50 21.48 4.64 0.63
N LYS A 51 21.43 3.75 1.63
CA LYS A 51 22.47 2.73 1.86
C LYS A 51 22.67 1.77 0.69
N ARG A 52 21.68 1.64 -0.19
CA ARG A 52 21.73 0.75 -1.36
C ARG A 52 21.98 1.49 -2.68
N GLY A 53 22.09 2.82 -2.66
CA GLY A 53 22.26 3.63 -3.88
C GLY A 53 21.03 3.64 -4.78
N HIS A 54 19.82 3.48 -4.23
CA HIS A 54 18.56 3.57 -4.99
C HIS A 54 17.63 4.64 -4.39
N GLU A 55 18.21 5.79 -4.06
CA GLU A 55 17.46 6.94 -3.54
C GLU A 55 16.48 7.51 -4.59
N ASP A 56 16.85 7.47 -5.87
CA ASP A 56 16.01 7.90 -6.99
C ASP A 56 14.70 7.09 -7.13
N LEU A 57 14.73 5.82 -6.70
CA LEU A 57 13.58 4.91 -6.73
C LEU A 57 12.77 4.95 -5.42
N CYS A 58 13.15 5.80 -4.46
CA CYS A 58 12.43 5.93 -3.20
C CYS A 58 11.15 6.77 -3.41
N ARG A 59 10.02 6.10 -3.64
CA ARG A 59 8.71 6.75 -3.77
C ARG A 59 7.76 6.30 -2.67
N PHE A 60 7.10 7.24 -2.02
CA PHE A 60 5.97 6.93 -1.14
C PHE A 60 4.69 7.01 -1.96
N GLU A 61 3.84 5.98 -1.85
CA GLU A 61 2.51 5.98 -2.47
C GLU A 61 1.62 6.95 -1.69
N THR A 62 1.63 8.23 -2.09
CA THR A 62 0.47 9.09 -1.82
C THR A 62 -0.69 8.57 -2.67
N ALA A 63 -1.90 8.60 -2.11
CA ALA A 63 -3.12 7.92 -2.57
C ALA A 63 -3.40 8.01 -4.10
N PRO A 64 -4.24 7.12 -4.64
CA PRO A 64 -4.16 6.66 -6.01
C PRO A 64 -4.29 7.84 -6.99
N LYS A 65 -3.33 7.94 -7.92
CA LYS A 65 -3.62 8.57 -9.19
C LYS A 65 -4.81 7.81 -9.75
N GLN A 66 -5.99 8.43 -9.80
CA GLN A 66 -7.06 8.01 -10.68
C GLN A 66 -6.43 8.03 -12.08
N GLN A 67 -5.85 6.92 -12.52
CA GLN A 67 -5.49 6.76 -13.91
C GLN A 67 -6.83 6.79 -14.61
N LEU A 68 -7.12 7.94 -15.23
CA LEU A 68 -8.23 8.10 -16.13
C LEU A 68 -8.22 6.87 -17.04
N ALA A 69 -9.26 6.06 -16.94
CA ALA A 69 -9.55 5.02 -17.88
C ALA A 69 -9.84 5.72 -19.22
N ILE A 70 -8.80 6.03 -19.97
CA ILE A 70 -8.92 6.37 -21.38
C ILE A 70 -9.26 5.04 -22.04
N SER A 71 -10.55 4.74 -22.10
CA SER A 71 -11.09 3.72 -22.99
C SER A 71 -10.78 4.17 -24.40
N SER A 72 -9.64 3.73 -24.91
CA SER A 72 -9.30 3.81 -26.33
C SER A 72 -10.26 2.90 -27.09
N SER A 73 -11.50 3.38 -27.28
CA SER A 73 -12.39 2.91 -28.33
C SER A 73 -11.98 3.61 -29.61
N ALA A 74 -11.63 2.78 -30.58
CA ALA A 74 -11.00 3.13 -31.82
C ALA A 74 -11.82 4.12 -32.66
N ALA A 75 -11.08 4.95 -33.41
CA ALA A 75 -11.43 5.43 -34.74
C ALA A 75 -12.81 6.07 -34.94
N MET A 76 -12.90 7.39 -34.71
CA MET A 76 -13.80 8.23 -35.51
C MET A 76 -13.17 8.37 -36.91
N ILE A 77 -13.50 7.43 -37.82
CA ILE A 77 -13.24 7.63 -39.24
C ILE A 77 -14.15 8.77 -39.70
N ILE A 78 -13.50 9.86 -40.07
CA ILE A 78 -14.04 11.03 -40.76
C ILE A 78 -14.94 10.57 -41.91
N LYS A 79 -16.25 10.84 -41.83
CA LYS A 79 -17.17 10.73 -42.98
C LYS A 79 -17.03 12.00 -43.82
N LEU A 80 -15.96 12.10 -44.60
CA LEU A 80 -15.77 13.11 -45.65
C LEU A 80 -15.30 12.40 -46.93
N GLU A 81 -16.25 11.97 -47.75
CA GLU A 81 -16.15 11.77 -49.22
C GLU A 81 -17.58 11.35 -49.67
N SER A 82 -18.42 12.22 -50.24
CA SER A 82 -18.50 12.72 -51.63
C SER A 82 -19.34 11.82 -52.57
N SER A 83 -20.27 12.48 -53.30
CA SER A 83 -21.21 12.05 -54.37
C SER A 83 -22.45 11.24 -53.99
#